data_AF-N1ZK26-F1
#
_entry.id   AF-N1ZK26-F1
#
_cell.length_a   1.000
_cell.length_b   1.000
_cell.length_c   1.000
_cell.angle_alpha   90.00
_cell.angle_beta   90.00
_cell.angle_gamma   90.00
#
_symmetry.space_group_name_H-M   'P 1'
#
loop_
_entity.id
_entity.type
_entity.pdbx_description
1 polymer ?
#
loop_
_entity_poly.entity_id
_entity_poly.type
_entity_poly.pdbx_seq_one_letter_code
_entity_poly.pdbx_strand_id
1 'polypeptide(L)' 'MKETDNIARISVCPRCGQTYHGRPAVSRADGRTPLCPDCGTREALESIGVDGKEQEQILEAIHRCYGRG' A
#
# COMPACT_ATOMS: atom_id res chain seq x y z
N MET A 1 -18.33 -24.11 -6.99
CA MET A 1 -18.34 -22.62 -7.10
C MET A 1 -16.90 -22.16 -6.96
N LYS A 2 -16.52 -21.12 -7.71
CA LYS A 2 -15.18 -20.90 -8.24
C LYS A 2 -14.03 -20.99 -7.22
N GLU A 3 -13.26 -22.06 -7.35
CA GLU A 3 -11.87 -22.16 -6.93
C GLU A 3 -11.01 -21.27 -7.84
N THR A 4 -9.85 -20.84 -7.34
CA THR A 4 -8.79 -20.04 -7.98
C THR A 4 -8.84 -18.53 -7.71
N ASP A 5 -8.18 -18.07 -6.64
CA ASP A 5 -7.24 -16.94 -6.74
C ASP A 5 -6.21 -16.98 -5.60
N ASN A 6 -5.54 -18.13 -5.43
CA ASN A 6 -4.28 -18.22 -4.68
C ASN A 6 -3.09 -17.89 -5.60
N ILE A 7 -3.32 -17.10 -6.65
CA ILE A 7 -2.27 -16.60 -7.50
C ILE A 7 -1.84 -15.31 -6.82
N ALA A 8 -0.63 -15.28 -6.27
CA ALA A 8 -0.02 -14.03 -5.85
C ALA A 8 0.11 -13.12 -7.09
N ARG A 9 -0.97 -12.41 -7.44
CA ARG A 9 -1.05 -11.49 -8.58
C ARG A 9 -0.12 -10.33 -8.28
N ILE A 10 1.09 -10.43 -8.84
CA ILE A 10 2.04 -9.34 -8.85
C ILE A 10 1.36 -8.18 -9.58
N SER A 11 1.06 -7.12 -8.85
CA SER A 11 0.38 -5.95 -9.38
C SER A 11 1.35 -4.78 -9.32
N VAL A 12 1.30 -3.91 -10.33
CA VAL A 12 2.14 -2.71 -10.37
C VAL A 12 1.31 -1.56 -9.81
N CYS A 13 1.88 -0.84 -8.84
CA CYS A 13 1.22 0.34 -8.30
C CYS A 13 1.22 1.46 -9.34
N PRO A 14 0.05 2.01 -9.75
CA PRO A 14 -0.01 3.09 -10.73
C PRO A 14 0.57 4.42 -10.18
N ARG A 15 0.79 4.52 -8.86
CA ARG A 15 1.26 5.75 -8.21
C ARG A 15 2.78 5.81 -8.07
N CYS A 16 3.44 4.70 -7.70
CA CYS A 16 4.89 4.66 -7.51
C CYS A 16 5.62 3.75 -8.51
N GLY A 17 4.90 2.97 -9.32
CA GLY A 17 5.50 2.03 -10.28
C GLY A 17 6.10 0.77 -9.66
N GLN A 18 6.09 0.60 -8.32
CA GLN A 18 6.58 -0.63 -7.70
C GLN A 18 5.60 -1.79 -7.87
N THR A 19 6.15 -2.96 -8.12
CA THR A 19 5.45 -4.24 -8.01
C THR A 19 5.18 -4.55 -6.54
N TYR A 20 3.94 -4.89 -6.21
CA TYR A 20 3.54 -5.38 -4.90
C TYR A 20 2.84 -6.73 -5.03
N HIS A 21 2.91 -7.51 -3.96
CA HIS A 21 2.30 -8.82 -3.86
C HIS A 21 1.24 -8.79 -2.76
N GLY A 22 0.14 -9.53 -2.96
CA GLY A 22 -0.94 -9.62 -1.98
C GLY A 22 -2.08 -8.63 -2.24
N ARG A 23 -2.83 -8.30 -1.19
CA ARG A 23 -4.06 -7.52 -1.31
C ARG A 23 -3.75 -6.03 -1.58
N PRO A 24 -4.24 -5.44 -2.68
CA PRO A 24 -4.06 -4.02 -2.96
C PRO A 24 -4.76 -3.13 -1.92
N ALA A 25 -4.16 -2.00 -1.60
CA ALA A 25 -4.83 -0.92 -0.88
C ALA A 25 -5.69 -0.10 -1.85
N VAL A 26 -6.90 0.30 -1.45
CA VAL A 26 -7.74 1.16 -2.30
C VAL A 26 -7.41 2.61 -2.00
N SER A 27 -7.20 3.41 -3.04
CA SER A 27 -6.91 4.84 -2.93
C SER A 27 -8.00 5.57 -2.17
N ARG A 28 -7.60 6.49 -1.26
CA ARG A 28 -8.57 7.33 -0.52
C ARG A 28 -8.99 8.57 -1.30
N ALA A 29 -8.19 9.03 -2.26
CA ALA A 29 -8.55 10.13 -3.13
C ALA A 29 -9.75 9.81 -4.06
N ASP A 30 -9.78 8.60 -4.62
CA ASP A 30 -10.77 8.21 -5.63
C ASP A 30 -11.66 7.01 -5.20
N GLY A 31 -11.26 6.26 -4.17
CA GLY A 31 -12.05 5.15 -3.62
C GLY A 31 -12.14 3.91 -4.51
N ARG A 32 -11.48 3.90 -5.68
CA ARG A 32 -11.55 2.80 -6.65
C ARG A 32 -10.18 2.31 -7.12
N THR A 33 -9.19 3.19 -7.14
CA THR A 33 -7.85 2.87 -7.68
C THR A 33 -7.09 1.91 -6.75
N PRO A 34 -6.65 0.72 -7.23
CA PRO A 34 -5.81 -0.18 -6.45
C PRO A 34 -4.35 0.30 -6.43
N LEU A 35 -3.79 0.40 -5.23
CA LEU A 35 -2.45 0.88 -4.93
C LEU A 35 -1.66 -0.14 -4.11
N CYS A 36 -0.34 0.03 -4.06
CA CYS A 36 0.49 -0.72 -3.11
C CYS A 36 0.16 -0.31 -1.65
N PRO A 37 0.44 -1.18 -0.68
CA PRO A 37 0.25 -0.89 0.75
C PRO A 37 0.96 0.40 1.19
N ASP A 38 2.15 0.70 0.66
CA ASP A 38 2.90 1.93 0.96
C ASP A 38 2.19 3.20 0.49
N CYS A 39 1.68 3.21 -0.74
CA CYS A 39 0.94 4.34 -1.28
C CYS A 39 -0.39 4.54 -0.54
N GLY A 40 -1.08 3.44 -0.23
CA GLY A 40 -2.32 3.50 0.54
C GLY A 40 -2.11 3.99 1.97
N THR A 41 -0.97 3.63 2.59
CA THR A 41 -0.58 4.14 3.91
C THR A 41 -0.28 5.64 3.84
N ARG A 42 0.45 6.09 2.82
CA ARG A 42 0.68 7.53 2.60
C ARG A 42 -0.61 8.33 2.48
N GLU A 43 -1.57 7.86 1.68
CA GLU A 43 -2.88 8.53 1.59
C GLU A 43 -3.66 8.50 2.91
N ALA A 44 -3.54 7.42 3.70
CA ALA A 44 -4.14 7.36 5.03
C ALA A 44 -3.57 8.45 5.95
N LEU A 45 -2.24 8.58 5.94
CA LEU A 45 -1.50 9.52 6.77
C LEU A 45 -1.72 10.96 6.31
N GLU A 46 -1.79 11.20 4.99
CA GLU A 46 -2.12 12.51 4.43
C GLU A 46 -3.54 12.94 4.83
N SER A 47 -4.51 12.03 4.80
CA SER A 47 -5.90 12.33 5.18
C SER A 47 -6.06 12.71 6.66
N ILE A 48 -5.14 12.32 7.54
CA ILE A 48 -5.12 12.73 8.95
C ILE A 48 -4.24 13.97 9.19
N GLY A 49 -3.63 14.53 8.14
CA GLY A 49 -2.80 15.72 8.22
C GLY A 49 -1.34 15.47 8.62
N VAL A 50 -0.82 14.27 8.43
CA VAL A 50 0.59 13.95 8.70
C VAL A 50 1.47 14.40 7.53
N ASP A 51 2.50 15.19 7.83
CA ASP A 51 3.46 15.68 6.85
C ASP A 51 4.24 14.56 6.17
N GLY A 52 4.62 14.74 4.91
CA GLY A 52 5.33 13.73 4.12
C GLY A 52 6.58 13.14 4.80
N LYS A 53 7.31 13.95 5.57
CA LYS A 53 8.48 13.49 6.34
C LYS A 53 8.11 12.53 7.47
N GLU A 54 7.01 12.77 8.17
CA GLU A 54 6.50 11.81 9.16
C GLU A 54 5.92 10.57 8.49
N GLN A 55 5.31 10.72 7.30
CA GLN A 55 4.83 9.56 6.54
C GLN A 55 5.96 8.58 6.24
N GLU A 56 7.12 9.08 5.77
CA GLU A 56 8.30 8.25 5.51
C GLU A 56 8.79 7.56 6.80
N GLN A 57 8.89 8.27 7.92
CA GLN A 57 9.31 7.67 9.19
C GLN A 57 8.34 6.57 9.67
N ILE A 58 7.03 6.75 9.48
CA ILE A 58 6.01 5.75 9.81
C ILE A 58 6.13 4.54 8.88
N LEU A 59 6.30 4.75 7.58
CA LEU A 59 6.53 3.67 6.60
C LEU A 59 7.80 2.88 6.93
N GLU A 60 8.90 3.56 7.25
CA GLU A 60 10.14 2.93 7.68
C GLU A 60 9.94 2.11 8.96
N ALA A 61 9.21 2.63 9.96
CA ALA A 61 8.90 1.90 11.17
C ALA A 61 8.05 0.64 10.91
N ILE A 62 7.06 0.72 10.00
CA ILE A 62 6.25 -0.42 9.55
C ILE A 62 7.16 -1.45 8.87
N HIS A 63 8.00 -1.05 7.92
CA HIS A 63 8.95 -1.96 7.28
C HIS A 63 9.93 -2.60 8.26
N ARG A 64 10.39 -1.85 9.26
CA ARG A 64 11.26 -2.36 10.32
C ARG A 64 10.57 -3.40 11.21
N CYS A 65 9.25 -3.28 11.41
CA CYS A 65 8.46 -4.19 12.22
C CYS A 65 8.06 -5.45 11.43
N TYR A 66 7.62 -5.27 10.18
CA TYR A 66 7.12 -6.36 9.33
C TYR A 66 8.20 -7.05 8.49
N GLY A 67 9.38 -6.46 8.30
CA GLY A 67 10.53 -7.06 7.59
C GLY A 67 11.38 -8.00 8.44
N ARG A 68 11.05 -8.17 9.73
CA ARG A 68 11.58 -9.24 10.59
C ARG A 68 10.53 -10.34 10.72
N GLY A 69 10.30 -11.06 9.63
CA GLY A 69 9.45 -12.26 9.57
C GLY A 69 10.09 -13.28 8.66
#